data_AF-A0A3D2SLN6-F1
#
_entry.id   AF-A0A3D2SLN6-F1
#
_cell.length_a   1.000
_cell.length_b   1.000
_cell.length_c   1.000
_cell.angle_alpha   90.00
_cell.angle_beta   90.00
_cell.angle_gamma   90.00
#
_symmetry.space_group_name_H-M   'P 1'
#
loop_
_entity.id
_entity.type
_entity.pdbx_description
1 polymer ?
#
loop_
_entity_poly.entity_id
_entity_poly.type
_entity_poly.pdbx_seq_one_letter_code
_entity_poly.pdbx_strand_id
1 'polypeptide(L)'
;PVSHDDLISPAYDEKIDSTQPLYKGIANTMPDGGFLGTFKQDLVTGKLPQVSWLVAPATYSEHPGPSSPVQGAWYIQEVLNALTENPEIWSQTVLLINFDENDGFFDHVPSPSAPSKDDTGKIYGKTTLSAESLSPEYFSHPAVATAKSQPKPDGRVYGPGIRVPMYVISPWSRGGWVNSQVFDHTSIIQFLEQRFGVKEPNISAYRRAICGDLTTAFDFKTPNSTQLPELEGKKAKTEADAIRLAQSLLPQVAVPSQQVFPQQEMGIRPSRALPYILHTSAKVNPSGQSVQLLFANTGKQAAVFHVYDRLNLDAIPRRYMVETGKQLQDEWITQQGLYDLWVLGPNGFHRAFTGNLNQSLQQQALPEIRVCVEDCEAKLFLKVRHDGQSSSKLKVKANAYLPNQQWSIETTNSEKELVWDMTEFGGWYDFTVYLEADPSYSRRFAGRIETQKDSISDPYMGYIEN
;
A
#
# COMPACT_ATOMS: atom_id res chain seq x y z
N PRO A 1 -5.01 -3.99 -20.45
CA PRO A 1 -5.74 -4.51 -21.62
C PRO A 1 -4.80 -4.86 -22.79
N VAL A 2 -4.57 -6.15 -23.00
CA VAL A 2 -3.95 -6.65 -24.23
C VAL A 2 -4.93 -6.37 -25.37
N SER A 3 -4.62 -5.44 -26.26
CA SER A 3 -5.48 -5.15 -27.43
C SER A 3 -5.67 -6.44 -28.23
N HIS A 4 -6.87 -6.99 -28.19
CA HIS A 4 -7.31 -8.13 -29.00
C HIS A 4 -7.92 -7.67 -30.34
N ASP A 5 -7.91 -6.37 -30.62
CA ASP A 5 -8.39 -5.86 -31.90
C ASP A 5 -7.24 -5.89 -32.91
N ASP A 6 -7.51 -6.39 -34.13
CA ASP A 6 -6.68 -6.31 -35.35
C ASP A 6 -6.31 -4.87 -35.77
N LEU A 7 -6.48 -3.89 -34.88
CA LEU A 7 -6.05 -2.52 -35.02
C LEU A 7 -4.55 -2.44 -34.73
N ILE A 8 -3.77 -2.43 -35.81
CA ILE A 8 -2.39 -1.93 -35.77
C ILE A 8 -2.46 -0.52 -35.18
N SER A 9 -2.00 -0.35 -33.94
CA SER A 9 -1.80 0.99 -33.39
C SER A 9 -0.84 1.72 -34.33
N PRO A 10 -1.22 2.89 -34.89
CA PRO A 10 -0.35 3.59 -35.81
C PRO A 10 0.97 3.92 -35.11
N ALA A 11 2.08 3.73 -35.83
CA ALA A 11 3.38 4.19 -35.36
C ALA A 11 3.31 5.70 -35.08
N TYR A 12 4.07 6.16 -34.09
CA TYR A 12 4.20 7.58 -33.80
C TYR A 12 4.62 8.35 -35.07
N ASP A 13 3.89 9.43 -35.38
CA ASP A 13 4.19 10.42 -36.44
C ASP A 13 4.30 11.78 -35.74
N GLU A 14 5.33 12.56 -36.05
CA GLU A 14 5.53 13.91 -35.48
C GLU A 14 4.31 14.82 -35.67
N LYS A 15 3.47 14.58 -36.68
CA LYS A 15 2.19 15.30 -36.86
C LYS A 15 1.22 15.09 -35.71
N ILE A 16 1.32 13.97 -34.98
CA ILE A 16 0.50 13.65 -33.81
C ILE A 16 0.79 14.65 -32.67
N ASP A 17 2.02 15.19 -32.56
CA ASP A 17 2.40 16.16 -31.51
C ASP A 17 1.44 17.36 -31.44
N SER A 18 0.92 17.79 -32.60
CA SER A 18 0.01 18.94 -32.71
C SER A 18 -1.36 18.69 -32.06
N THR A 19 -1.74 17.43 -31.83
CA THR A 19 -3.06 17.03 -31.33
C THR A 19 -2.98 16.21 -30.05
N GLN A 20 -1.91 15.45 -29.83
CA GLN A 20 -1.68 14.59 -28.67
C GLN A 20 -0.19 14.61 -28.26
N PRO A 21 0.31 15.70 -27.66
CA PRO A 21 1.74 15.86 -27.36
C PRO A 21 2.28 14.85 -26.34
N LEU A 22 1.42 14.24 -25.50
CA LEU A 22 1.80 13.15 -24.58
C LEU A 22 1.91 11.79 -25.29
N TYR A 23 1.43 11.69 -26.53
CA TYR A 23 1.61 10.51 -27.37
C TYR A 23 3.04 10.40 -27.91
N LYS A 24 3.81 11.48 -27.83
CA LYS A 24 5.26 11.51 -28.05
C LYS A 24 5.95 10.65 -27.00
N GLY A 25 6.17 9.38 -27.36
CA GLY A 25 6.76 8.38 -26.48
C GLY A 25 5.83 7.25 -26.05
N ILE A 26 4.53 7.26 -26.39
CA ILE A 26 3.67 6.06 -26.24
C ILE A 26 3.91 5.14 -27.42
N ALA A 27 4.32 3.89 -27.13
CA ALA A 27 4.63 2.94 -28.18
C ALA A 27 3.99 1.57 -27.98
N ASN A 28 3.42 1.04 -29.09
CA ASN A 28 2.89 -0.31 -29.19
C ASN A 28 3.54 -1.07 -30.38
N THR A 29 3.78 -2.38 -30.20
CA THR A 29 4.04 -3.48 -31.18
C THR A 29 5.48 -3.57 -31.81
N MET A 30 6.21 -4.69 -32.03
CA MET A 30 5.97 -6.16 -32.19
C MET A 30 7.32 -6.98 -32.38
N PRO A 31 7.40 -8.28 -32.79
CA PRO A 31 8.41 -9.29 -32.34
C PRO A 31 9.84 -9.34 -32.89
N ASP A 32 10.24 -8.60 -33.92
CA ASP A 32 11.57 -8.82 -34.56
C ASP A 32 12.13 -7.62 -35.34
N GLY A 33 11.57 -6.42 -35.16
CA GLY A 33 12.07 -5.22 -35.84
C GLY A 33 11.32 -3.92 -35.58
N GLY A 34 10.35 -3.90 -34.66
CA GLY A 34 9.57 -2.72 -34.30
C GLY A 34 9.61 -2.46 -32.79
N PHE A 35 9.94 -1.23 -32.43
CA PHE A 35 10.06 -0.64 -31.10
C PHE A 35 11.29 -0.95 -30.25
N LEU A 36 11.58 -2.16 -29.78
CA LEU A 36 12.82 -2.35 -28.98
C LEU A 36 14.06 -1.96 -29.79
N GLY A 37 14.06 -2.26 -31.10
CA GLY A 37 15.07 -1.78 -32.03
C GLY A 37 15.05 -0.26 -32.22
N THR A 38 13.87 0.36 -32.36
CA THR A 38 13.71 1.82 -32.49
C THR A 38 14.14 2.56 -31.23
N PHE A 39 13.74 2.09 -30.05
CA PHE A 39 14.15 2.60 -28.74
C PHE A 39 15.67 2.51 -28.57
N LYS A 40 16.28 1.36 -28.89
CA LYS A 40 17.74 1.21 -28.95
C LYS A 40 18.37 2.21 -29.93
N GLN A 41 17.77 2.42 -31.11
CA GLN A 41 18.26 3.38 -32.09
C GLN A 41 18.13 4.83 -31.62
N ASP A 42 17.04 5.19 -30.95
CA ASP A 42 16.81 6.54 -30.41
C ASP A 42 17.79 6.85 -29.28
N LEU A 43 18.14 5.85 -28.46
CA LEU A 43 19.21 5.95 -27.47
C LEU A 43 20.57 6.21 -28.13
N VAL A 44 20.90 5.45 -29.17
CA VAL A 44 22.19 5.60 -29.90
C VAL A 44 22.26 6.91 -30.67
N THR A 45 21.14 7.41 -31.19
CA THR A 45 21.08 8.64 -32.01
C THR A 45 20.70 9.90 -31.24
N GLY A 46 20.51 9.81 -29.92
CA GLY A 46 20.17 10.95 -29.07
C GLY A 46 18.77 11.51 -29.31
N LYS A 47 17.83 10.67 -29.75
CA LYS A 47 16.45 11.04 -30.07
C LYS A 47 15.42 10.60 -29.02
N LEU A 48 15.85 9.97 -27.93
CA LEU A 48 14.94 9.51 -26.88
C LEU A 48 14.13 10.70 -26.29
N PRO A 49 12.78 10.61 -26.25
CA PRO A 49 11.95 11.63 -25.59
C PRO A 49 12.24 11.77 -24.10
N GLN A 50 11.93 12.94 -23.53
CA GLN A 50 12.04 13.20 -22.09
C GLN A 50 11.15 12.29 -21.23
N VAL A 51 10.02 11.83 -21.80
CA VAL A 51 9.11 10.85 -21.20
C VAL A 51 8.79 9.81 -22.26
N SER A 52 9.10 8.54 -21.98
CA SER A 52 8.83 7.41 -22.87
C SER A 52 8.01 6.36 -22.14
N TRP A 53 6.91 5.92 -22.75
CA TRP A 53 6.01 4.89 -22.25
C TRP A 53 6.20 3.62 -23.09
N LEU A 54 6.81 2.59 -22.49
CA LEU A 54 7.03 1.30 -23.14
C LEU A 54 5.90 0.34 -22.77
N VAL A 55 5.07 -0.03 -23.75
CA VAL A 55 4.09 -1.11 -23.59
C VAL A 55 4.68 -2.38 -24.20
N ALA A 56 4.88 -3.40 -23.37
CA ALA A 56 5.42 -4.67 -23.82
C ALA A 56 4.45 -5.35 -24.82
N PRO A 57 4.95 -5.98 -25.90
CA PRO A 57 4.12 -6.83 -26.74
C PRO A 57 3.45 -7.95 -25.91
N ALA A 58 2.30 -8.43 -26.37
CA ALA A 58 1.53 -9.47 -25.68
C ALA A 58 2.36 -10.72 -25.31
N THR A 59 3.37 -11.06 -26.10
CA THR A 59 4.28 -12.20 -25.83
C THR A 59 5.23 -11.97 -24.66
N TYR A 60 5.50 -10.71 -24.30
CA TYR A 60 6.44 -10.30 -23.24
C TYR A 60 5.78 -9.47 -22.14
N SER A 61 4.44 -9.43 -22.09
CA SER A 61 3.69 -8.60 -21.14
C SER A 61 3.45 -9.24 -19.78
N GLU A 62 3.97 -10.46 -19.57
CA GLU A 62 3.71 -11.33 -18.40
C GLU A 62 2.25 -11.80 -18.23
N HIS A 63 1.29 -11.17 -18.91
CA HIS A 63 -0.11 -11.58 -18.93
C HIS A 63 -0.28 -13.10 -19.20
N PRO A 64 -1.05 -13.83 -18.37
CA PRO A 64 -1.33 -15.24 -18.51
C PRO A 64 -2.00 -15.56 -19.83
N GLY A 65 -1.51 -16.61 -20.50
CA GLY A 65 -1.94 -16.98 -21.84
C GLY A 65 -0.88 -16.60 -22.87
N PRO A 66 -0.83 -15.33 -23.34
CA PRO A 66 0.10 -14.92 -24.39
C PRO A 66 1.55 -14.79 -23.91
N SER A 67 1.80 -14.60 -22.61
CA SER A 67 3.15 -14.41 -22.04
C SER A 67 3.45 -15.33 -20.85
N SER A 68 4.56 -15.06 -20.17
CA SER A 68 4.99 -15.65 -18.90
C SER A 68 6.01 -14.74 -18.20
N PRO A 69 6.22 -14.90 -16.87
CA PRO A 69 7.24 -14.13 -16.15
C PRO A 69 8.64 -14.22 -16.76
N VAL A 70 9.06 -15.38 -17.28
CA VAL A 70 10.40 -15.54 -17.88
C VAL A 70 10.56 -14.75 -19.18
N GLN A 71 9.48 -14.61 -19.96
CA GLN A 71 9.48 -13.85 -21.20
C GLN A 71 9.45 -12.33 -20.93
N GLY A 72 8.66 -11.89 -19.96
CA GLY A 72 8.66 -10.48 -19.52
C GLY A 72 9.98 -10.05 -18.90
N ALA A 73 10.57 -10.90 -18.05
CA ALA A 73 11.89 -10.67 -17.46
C ALA A 73 12.98 -10.49 -18.54
N TRP A 74 12.97 -11.30 -19.60
CA TRP A 74 13.88 -11.13 -20.74
C TRP A 74 13.68 -9.77 -21.44
N TYR A 75 12.44 -9.34 -21.64
CA TYR A 75 12.16 -8.05 -22.27
C TYR A 75 12.62 -6.86 -21.40
N ILE A 76 12.36 -6.92 -20.08
CA ILE A 76 12.86 -5.93 -19.12
C ILE A 76 14.40 -5.88 -19.14
N GLN A 77 15.06 -7.05 -19.19
CA GLN A 77 16.51 -7.14 -19.32
C GLN A 77 17.02 -6.42 -20.57
N GLU A 78 16.36 -6.58 -21.72
CA GLU A 78 16.78 -5.91 -22.96
C GLU A 78 16.60 -4.40 -22.93
N VAL A 79 15.54 -3.90 -22.28
CA VAL A 79 15.34 -2.46 -22.03
C VAL A 79 16.44 -1.93 -21.11
N LEU A 80 16.75 -2.66 -20.03
CA LEU A 80 17.83 -2.30 -19.11
C LEU A 80 19.20 -2.32 -19.79
N ASN A 81 19.51 -3.33 -20.60
CA ASN A 81 20.74 -3.40 -21.38
C ASN A 81 20.87 -2.17 -22.29
N ALA A 82 19.82 -1.85 -23.06
CA ALA A 82 19.80 -0.70 -23.95
C ALA A 82 20.09 0.62 -23.21
N LEU A 83 19.46 0.82 -22.05
CA LEU A 83 19.67 2.02 -21.22
C LEU A 83 21.07 2.07 -20.62
N THR A 84 21.55 0.96 -20.07
CA THR A 84 22.80 0.91 -19.28
C THR A 84 24.07 0.82 -20.13
N GLU A 85 23.97 0.39 -21.39
CA GLU A 85 25.07 0.40 -22.37
C GLU A 85 25.51 1.83 -22.75
N ASN A 86 24.67 2.84 -22.51
CA ASN A 86 25.02 4.26 -22.66
C ASN A 86 25.06 4.94 -21.28
N PRO A 87 26.24 5.05 -20.64
CA PRO A 87 26.37 5.64 -19.30
C PRO A 87 25.89 7.09 -19.20
N GLU A 88 26.03 7.89 -20.27
CA GLU A 88 25.60 9.29 -20.27
C GLU A 88 24.08 9.38 -20.16
N ILE A 89 23.34 8.52 -20.87
CA ILE A 89 21.89 8.44 -20.76
C ILE A 89 21.47 7.80 -19.44
N TRP A 90 22.08 6.68 -19.06
CA TRP A 90 21.71 5.99 -17.83
C TRP A 90 21.84 6.87 -16.59
N SER A 91 22.92 7.66 -16.52
CA SER A 91 23.20 8.57 -15.39
C SER A 91 22.10 9.59 -15.10
N GLN A 92 21.20 9.82 -16.06
CA GLN A 92 20.09 10.77 -15.97
C GLN A 92 18.70 10.12 -16.14
N THR A 93 18.61 8.78 -16.10
CA THR A 93 17.38 8.04 -16.40
C THR A 93 16.68 7.49 -15.14
N VAL A 94 15.35 7.54 -15.17
CA VAL A 94 14.47 6.78 -14.27
C VAL A 94 13.67 5.79 -15.12
N LEU A 95 13.82 4.49 -14.85
CA LEU A 95 12.98 3.44 -15.40
C LEU A 95 11.96 2.99 -14.34
N LEU A 96 10.68 3.12 -14.66
CA LEU A 96 9.58 2.64 -13.84
C LEU A 96 8.95 1.43 -14.53
N ILE A 97 8.93 0.29 -13.86
CA ILE A 97 8.26 -0.91 -14.34
C ILE A 97 6.95 -1.05 -13.58
N ASN A 98 5.85 -1.07 -14.32
CA ASN A 98 4.49 -1.07 -13.79
C ASN A 98 3.70 -2.23 -14.39
N PHE A 99 2.77 -2.74 -13.60
CA PHE A 99 1.79 -3.74 -14.01
C PHE A 99 0.42 -3.06 -14.06
N ASP A 100 -0.41 -3.34 -15.07
CA ASP A 100 -1.71 -2.69 -15.22
C ASP A 100 -2.78 -3.28 -14.29
N GLU A 101 -2.67 -4.56 -13.97
CA GLU A 101 -3.58 -5.28 -13.08
C GLU A 101 -2.88 -6.49 -12.39
N ASN A 102 -3.65 -7.34 -11.69
CA ASN A 102 -3.16 -8.45 -10.86
C ASN A 102 -3.52 -9.84 -11.40
N ASP A 103 -4.00 -9.94 -12.63
CA ASP A 103 -4.51 -11.12 -13.33
C ASP A 103 -5.59 -11.92 -12.58
N GLY A 104 -6.24 -11.28 -11.61
CA GLY A 104 -7.19 -11.91 -10.70
C GLY A 104 -6.55 -12.75 -9.59
N PHE A 105 -5.22 -12.72 -9.42
CA PHE A 105 -4.54 -13.35 -8.29
C PHE A 105 -4.87 -12.65 -6.96
N PHE A 106 -4.95 -13.42 -5.89
CA PHE A 106 -5.23 -12.88 -4.56
C PHE A 106 -4.09 -11.96 -4.07
N ASP A 107 -4.46 -10.78 -3.57
CA ASP A 107 -3.60 -9.93 -2.74
C ASP A 107 -4.33 -9.62 -1.43
N HIS A 108 -3.59 -9.68 -0.32
CA HIS A 108 -4.15 -9.54 1.02
C HIS A 108 -4.30 -8.09 1.48
N VAL A 109 -3.73 -7.11 0.75
CA VAL A 109 -3.74 -5.71 1.16
C VAL A 109 -5.04 -5.05 0.73
N PRO A 110 -5.84 -4.51 1.66
CA PRO A 110 -7.03 -3.78 1.31
C PRO A 110 -6.65 -2.51 0.54
N SER A 111 -7.38 -2.25 -0.54
CA SER A 111 -7.23 -1.01 -1.30
C SER A 111 -7.56 0.21 -0.43
N PRO A 112 -6.75 1.29 -0.43
CA PRO A 112 -7.02 2.55 0.26
C PRO A 112 -8.07 3.39 -0.49
N SER A 113 -9.20 2.77 -0.79
CA SER A 113 -10.34 3.35 -1.49
C SER A 113 -11.16 4.28 -0.60
N ALA A 114 -11.95 5.15 -1.24
CA ALA A 114 -12.96 5.96 -0.58
C ALA A 114 -13.94 5.11 0.27
N PRO A 115 -14.63 5.73 1.27
CA PRO A 115 -15.66 5.06 2.06
C PRO A 115 -16.63 4.23 1.20
N SER A 116 -16.88 3.00 1.64
CA SER A 116 -17.70 2.04 0.89
C SER A 116 -19.16 2.52 0.81
N LYS A 117 -19.88 2.15 -0.25
CA LYS A 117 -21.32 2.40 -0.39
C LYS A 117 -22.06 1.09 -0.63
N ASP A 118 -23.22 0.92 0.02
CA ASP A 118 -24.16 -0.14 -0.33
C ASP A 118 -25.09 0.27 -1.48
N ASP A 119 -25.96 -0.64 -1.89
CA ASP A 119 -26.89 -0.45 -3.01
C ASP A 119 -27.96 0.63 -2.76
N THR A 120 -28.14 1.05 -1.50
CA THR A 120 -29.02 2.17 -1.13
C THR A 120 -28.30 3.52 -1.15
N GLY A 121 -26.99 3.52 -1.41
CA GLY A 121 -26.11 4.69 -1.35
C GLY A 121 -25.64 5.05 0.06
N LYS A 122 -25.95 4.23 1.07
CA LYS A 122 -25.47 4.45 2.44
C LYS A 122 -23.97 4.23 2.50
N ILE A 123 -23.27 5.19 3.10
CA ILE A 123 -21.81 5.18 3.23
C ILE A 123 -21.39 4.43 4.51
N TYR A 124 -20.37 3.58 4.39
CA TYR A 124 -19.74 2.83 5.47
C TYR A 124 -18.32 3.34 5.68
N GLY A 125 -18.15 4.11 6.74
CA GLY A 125 -16.93 4.86 7.03
C GLY A 125 -17.12 6.36 6.82
N LYS A 126 -16.03 7.13 6.92
CA LYS A 126 -16.06 8.60 6.85
C LYS A 126 -14.80 9.14 6.19
N THR A 127 -14.83 10.39 5.76
CA THR A 127 -13.64 11.11 5.29
C THR A 127 -13.62 12.52 5.85
N THR A 128 -12.43 13.09 6.00
CA THR A 128 -12.28 14.52 6.34
C THR A 128 -12.36 15.44 5.12
N LEU A 129 -12.35 14.86 3.90
CA LEU A 129 -12.54 15.58 2.65
C LEU A 129 -14.01 15.98 2.43
N SER A 130 -14.21 17.01 1.61
CA SER A 130 -15.56 17.43 1.19
C SER A 130 -16.21 16.39 0.26
N ALA A 131 -17.54 16.43 0.16
CA ALA A 131 -18.28 15.54 -0.74
C ALA A 131 -17.89 15.75 -2.21
N GLU A 132 -17.62 16.99 -2.62
CA GLU A 132 -17.17 17.35 -3.97
C GLU A 132 -15.81 16.73 -4.28
N SER A 133 -14.88 16.82 -3.32
CA SER A 133 -13.53 16.26 -3.43
C SER A 133 -13.52 14.73 -3.53
N LEU A 134 -14.53 14.09 -2.95
CA LEU A 134 -14.70 12.63 -2.94
C LEU A 134 -15.50 12.11 -4.13
N SER A 135 -16.33 12.95 -4.74
CA SER A 135 -17.26 12.55 -5.81
C SER A 135 -16.62 11.80 -6.98
N PRO A 136 -15.38 12.12 -7.44
CA PRO A 136 -14.77 11.41 -8.56
C PRO A 136 -14.41 9.96 -8.24
N GLU A 137 -14.35 9.56 -6.96
CA GLU A 137 -13.99 8.19 -6.55
C GLU A 137 -15.17 7.21 -6.68
N TYR A 138 -16.38 7.71 -6.92
CA TYR A 138 -17.56 6.89 -7.12
C TYR A 138 -17.90 6.82 -8.60
N PHE A 139 -18.35 5.65 -9.05
CA PHE A 139 -18.72 5.43 -10.44
C PHE A 139 -20.12 6.01 -10.72
N SER A 140 -20.17 7.33 -10.87
CA SER A 140 -21.36 8.11 -11.21
C SER A 140 -21.27 8.80 -12.58
N HIS A 141 -20.14 8.62 -13.29
CA HIS A 141 -19.86 9.35 -14.52
C HIS A 141 -20.66 8.77 -15.70
N PRO A 142 -21.24 9.62 -16.57
CA PRO A 142 -21.93 9.15 -17.77
C PRO A 142 -20.95 8.49 -18.74
N ALA A 143 -21.48 7.69 -19.66
CA ALA A 143 -20.68 7.16 -20.76
C ALA A 143 -20.11 8.30 -21.60
N VAL A 144 -18.81 8.23 -21.91
CA VAL A 144 -18.22 9.14 -22.89
C VAL A 144 -18.80 8.85 -24.27
N ALA A 145 -18.96 9.87 -25.11
CA ALA A 145 -19.68 9.76 -26.40
C ALA A 145 -19.09 8.71 -27.35
N THR A 146 -17.80 8.38 -27.21
CA THR A 146 -17.08 7.40 -28.02
C THR A 146 -17.07 5.99 -27.42
N ALA A 147 -17.64 5.78 -26.24
CA ALA A 147 -17.64 4.48 -25.59
C ALA A 147 -18.50 3.47 -26.37
N LYS A 148 -17.88 2.39 -26.85
CA LYS A 148 -18.62 1.24 -27.43
C LYS A 148 -19.51 0.56 -26.38
N SER A 149 -19.04 0.52 -25.13
CA SER A 149 -19.76 -0.04 -23.99
C SER A 149 -19.25 0.58 -22.69
N GLN A 150 -20.15 0.85 -21.76
CA GLN A 150 -19.80 1.22 -20.38
C GLN A 150 -20.81 0.55 -19.43
N PRO A 151 -20.37 -0.04 -18.31
CA PRO A 151 -21.28 -0.48 -17.26
C PRO A 151 -22.16 0.68 -16.79
N LYS A 152 -23.39 0.38 -16.35
CA LYS A 152 -24.25 1.42 -15.78
C LYS A 152 -23.58 1.99 -14.53
N PRO A 153 -23.54 3.32 -14.34
CA PRO A 153 -23.08 3.92 -13.11
C PRO A 153 -23.86 3.35 -11.92
N ASP A 154 -23.15 2.79 -10.95
CA ASP A 154 -23.71 2.15 -9.76
C ASP A 154 -23.43 2.95 -8.48
N GLY A 155 -22.68 4.06 -8.59
CA GLY A 155 -22.30 4.90 -7.47
C GLY A 155 -21.33 4.24 -6.48
N ARG A 156 -20.82 3.05 -6.79
CA ARG A 156 -19.84 2.33 -5.96
C ARG A 156 -18.44 2.90 -6.19
N VAL A 157 -17.57 2.66 -5.21
CA VAL A 157 -16.16 3.04 -5.32
C VAL A 157 -15.44 2.14 -6.31
N TYR A 158 -14.66 2.72 -7.22
CA TYR A 158 -13.94 1.94 -8.25
C TYR A 158 -12.42 1.97 -8.10
N GLY A 159 -11.86 2.70 -7.12
CA GLY A 159 -10.44 2.53 -6.79
C GLY A 159 -9.91 3.33 -5.58
N PRO A 160 -8.59 3.25 -5.31
CA PRO A 160 -7.55 2.53 -6.06
C PRO A 160 -7.81 1.02 -6.23
N GLY A 161 -7.24 0.40 -7.25
CA GLY A 161 -7.44 -1.03 -7.53
C GLY A 161 -6.73 -1.95 -6.51
N ILE A 162 -6.60 -3.22 -6.90
CA ILE A 162 -5.79 -4.21 -6.17
C ILE A 162 -4.32 -3.81 -6.27
N ARG A 163 -3.51 -4.12 -5.25
CA ARG A 163 -2.08 -3.85 -5.26
C ARG A 163 -1.40 -4.63 -6.38
N VAL A 164 -0.50 -3.95 -7.09
CA VAL A 164 0.34 -4.54 -8.14
C VAL A 164 1.82 -4.24 -7.84
N PRO A 165 2.77 -5.05 -8.36
CA PRO A 165 4.19 -4.73 -8.24
C PRO A 165 4.53 -3.42 -8.95
N MET A 166 5.57 -2.75 -8.45
CA MET A 166 6.23 -1.64 -9.14
C MET A 166 7.72 -1.70 -8.83
N TYR A 167 8.55 -1.60 -9.87
CA TYR A 167 10.00 -1.47 -9.72
C TYR A 167 10.45 -0.07 -10.12
N VAL A 168 11.30 0.53 -9.28
CA VAL A 168 11.98 1.79 -9.56
C VAL A 168 13.45 1.48 -9.78
N ILE A 169 13.92 1.66 -11.02
CA ILE A 169 15.28 1.31 -11.43
C ILE A 169 15.96 2.54 -12.02
N SER A 170 16.99 3.01 -11.34
CA SER A 170 17.65 4.28 -11.63
C SER A 170 18.96 4.42 -10.84
N PRO A 171 19.93 5.23 -11.31
CA PRO A 171 21.05 5.67 -10.47
C PRO A 171 20.63 6.23 -9.10
N TRP A 172 19.42 6.79 -8.97
CA TRP A 172 18.89 7.35 -7.72
C TRP A 172 18.15 6.35 -6.83
N SER A 173 18.07 5.07 -7.21
CA SER A 173 17.32 4.02 -6.48
C SER A 173 18.21 2.88 -5.96
N ARG A 174 19.53 3.03 -6.02
CA ARG A 174 20.52 2.00 -5.68
C ARG A 174 20.38 1.52 -4.23
N GLY A 175 20.62 0.22 -4.02
CA GLY A 175 20.66 -0.39 -2.68
C GLY A 175 19.47 -1.31 -2.34
N GLY A 176 18.56 -1.58 -3.28
CA GLY A 176 17.49 -2.56 -3.09
C GLY A 176 16.45 -2.16 -2.05
N TRP A 177 16.14 -0.85 -2.00
CA TRP A 177 15.21 -0.25 -1.04
C TRP A 177 13.76 -0.67 -1.28
N VAL A 178 12.97 -0.67 -0.21
CA VAL A 178 11.50 -0.70 -0.25
C VAL A 178 10.92 0.65 0.17
N ASN A 179 9.83 1.06 -0.46
CA ASN A 179 9.06 2.23 -0.03
C ASN A 179 7.58 1.81 0.12
N SER A 180 7.07 1.91 1.34
CA SER A 180 5.71 1.49 1.71
C SER A 180 4.74 2.65 1.86
N GLN A 181 5.07 3.82 1.28
CA GLN A 181 4.08 4.86 1.03
C GLN A 181 3.04 4.33 0.04
N VAL A 182 1.77 4.72 0.24
CA VAL A 182 0.71 4.39 -0.71
C VAL A 182 0.99 5.11 -2.03
N PHE A 183 1.02 4.35 -3.13
CA PHE A 183 1.09 4.84 -4.49
C PHE A 183 0.01 4.16 -5.33
N ASP A 184 -0.38 4.80 -6.43
CA ASP A 184 -1.16 4.19 -7.50
C ASP A 184 -0.61 4.62 -8.87
N HIS A 185 -1.23 4.22 -9.97
CA HIS A 185 -0.77 4.62 -11.31
C HIS A 185 -0.75 6.14 -11.53
N THR A 186 -1.54 6.91 -10.79
CA THR A 186 -1.52 8.38 -10.87
C THR A 186 -0.26 8.96 -10.22
N SER A 187 0.40 8.23 -9.32
CA SER A 187 1.67 8.63 -8.71
C SER A 187 2.80 8.81 -9.74
N ILE A 188 2.75 8.10 -10.88
CA ILE A 188 3.67 8.34 -12.01
C ILE A 188 3.44 9.73 -12.60
N ILE A 189 2.18 10.09 -12.81
CA ILE A 189 1.82 11.40 -13.35
C ILE A 189 2.25 12.49 -12.35
N GLN A 190 1.99 12.30 -11.05
CA GLN A 190 2.46 13.21 -10.01
C GLN A 190 4.00 13.34 -9.96
N PHE A 191 4.76 12.26 -10.22
CA PHE A 191 6.20 12.35 -10.37
C PHE A 191 6.62 13.24 -11.54
N LEU A 192 5.93 13.14 -12.68
CA LEU A 192 6.16 14.00 -13.84
C LEU A 192 5.78 15.47 -13.53
N GLU A 193 4.73 15.72 -12.75
CA GLU A 193 4.41 17.06 -12.24
C GLU A 193 5.58 17.66 -11.47
N GLN A 194 6.17 16.90 -10.53
CA GLN A 194 7.33 17.35 -9.76
C GLN A 194 8.55 17.62 -10.67
N ARG A 195 8.77 16.78 -11.68
CA ARG A 195 9.90 16.90 -12.59
C ARG A 195 9.79 18.06 -13.57
N PHE A 196 8.59 18.36 -14.08
CA PHE A 196 8.37 19.32 -15.17
C PHE A 196 7.61 20.58 -14.76
N GLY A 197 7.11 20.67 -13.53
CA GLY A 197 6.38 21.85 -13.04
C GLY A 197 5.00 22.01 -13.67
N VAL A 198 4.37 20.90 -14.08
CA VAL A 198 3.01 20.87 -14.65
C VAL A 198 2.02 20.30 -13.64
N LYS A 199 0.72 20.47 -13.88
CA LYS A 199 -0.35 19.86 -13.06
C LYS A 199 -1.38 19.19 -13.94
N GLU A 200 -1.62 17.91 -13.71
CA GLU A 200 -2.70 17.11 -14.28
C GLU A 200 -4.02 17.40 -13.51
N PRO A 201 -4.97 18.12 -14.12
CA PRO A 201 -6.22 18.47 -13.46
C PRO A 201 -7.15 17.27 -13.18
N ASN A 202 -6.95 16.12 -13.85
CA ASN A 202 -7.85 14.96 -13.71
C ASN A 202 -7.52 14.05 -12.52
N ILE A 203 -6.39 14.24 -11.82
CA ILE A 203 -6.13 13.51 -10.57
C ILE A 203 -6.97 14.13 -9.46
N SER A 204 -7.89 13.33 -8.91
CA SER A 204 -8.82 13.78 -7.88
C SER A 204 -8.11 14.30 -6.62
N ALA A 205 -8.80 15.17 -5.87
CA ALA A 205 -8.31 15.62 -4.57
C ALA A 205 -8.12 14.44 -3.59
N TYR A 206 -8.94 13.40 -3.69
CA TYR A 206 -8.78 12.18 -2.90
C TYR A 206 -7.46 11.47 -3.21
N ARG A 207 -7.16 11.18 -4.49
CA ARG A 207 -5.91 10.49 -4.89
C ARG A 207 -4.67 11.29 -4.51
N ARG A 208 -4.68 12.61 -4.70
CA ARG A 208 -3.58 13.49 -4.26
C ARG A 208 -3.36 13.48 -2.75
N ALA A 209 -4.44 13.34 -1.98
CA ALA A 209 -4.35 13.35 -0.53
C ALA A 209 -3.74 12.05 0.02
N ILE A 210 -3.98 10.89 -0.60
CA ILE A 210 -3.53 9.59 -0.09
C ILE A 210 -2.31 9.00 -0.80
N CYS A 211 -2.15 9.22 -2.11
CA CYS A 211 -1.10 8.64 -2.94
C CYS A 211 0.09 9.60 -3.03
N GLY A 212 1.30 9.10 -2.76
CA GLY A 212 2.52 9.88 -2.94
C GLY A 212 2.85 10.16 -4.40
N ASP A 213 3.85 11.01 -4.63
CA ASP A 213 4.31 11.44 -5.96
C ASP A 213 5.57 10.70 -6.46
N LEU A 214 5.88 9.55 -5.85
CA LEU A 214 7.07 8.71 -6.05
C LEU A 214 8.43 9.35 -5.74
N THR A 215 8.53 10.64 -5.43
CA THR A 215 9.83 11.29 -5.19
C THR A 215 10.57 10.65 -4.01
N THR A 216 9.84 10.16 -3.01
CA THR A 216 10.35 9.47 -1.83
C THR A 216 10.96 8.09 -2.13
N ALA A 217 10.76 7.53 -3.33
CA ALA A 217 11.41 6.28 -3.74
C ALA A 217 12.91 6.46 -4.05
N PHE A 218 13.36 7.70 -4.28
CA PHE A 218 14.69 8.03 -4.75
C PHE A 218 15.56 8.70 -3.68
N ASP A 219 16.87 8.45 -3.76
CA ASP A 219 17.90 9.29 -3.13
C ASP A 219 18.48 10.26 -4.19
N PHE A 220 17.87 11.43 -4.33
CA PHE A 220 18.39 12.49 -5.20
C PHE A 220 19.57 13.26 -4.57
N LYS A 221 19.83 13.09 -3.27
CA LYS A 221 20.82 13.87 -2.52
C LYS A 221 22.20 13.23 -2.57
N THR A 222 22.28 11.91 -2.38
CA THR A 222 23.52 11.13 -2.28
C THR A 222 23.50 9.80 -3.06
N PRO A 223 23.04 9.79 -4.32
CA PRO A 223 22.75 8.56 -5.08
C PRO A 223 23.96 7.65 -5.30
N ASN A 224 25.17 8.18 -5.22
CA ASN A 224 26.41 7.47 -5.56
C ASN A 224 27.13 6.88 -4.35
N SER A 225 26.51 6.90 -3.17
CA SER A 225 27.11 6.38 -1.93
C SER A 225 27.05 4.86 -1.80
N THR A 226 26.18 4.20 -2.57
CA THR A 226 25.95 2.76 -2.52
C THR A 226 26.63 2.04 -3.68
N GLN A 227 27.14 0.83 -3.41
CA GLN A 227 27.70 -0.05 -4.42
C GLN A 227 26.60 -0.44 -5.42
N LEU A 228 26.93 -0.43 -6.72
CA LEU A 228 26.02 -0.91 -7.75
C LEU A 228 25.77 -2.42 -7.54
N PRO A 229 24.51 -2.88 -7.56
CA PRO A 229 24.23 -4.29 -7.50
C PRO A 229 24.79 -4.98 -8.75
N GLU A 230 25.39 -6.14 -8.59
CA GLU A 230 25.60 -7.06 -9.71
C GLU A 230 24.27 -7.76 -9.98
N LEU A 231 23.73 -7.55 -11.18
CA LEU A 231 22.50 -8.24 -11.58
C LEU A 231 22.86 -9.65 -12.05
N GLU A 232 22.43 -10.66 -11.31
CA GLU A 232 22.56 -12.05 -11.72
C GLU A 232 21.68 -12.35 -12.95
N GLY A 233 22.15 -13.27 -13.80
CA GLY A 233 21.31 -13.89 -14.82
C GLY A 233 21.01 -13.02 -16.04
N LYS A 234 21.91 -13.03 -17.03
CA LYS A 234 21.56 -12.61 -18.39
C LYS A 234 21.13 -13.82 -19.19
N LYS A 235 19.82 -14.01 -19.36
CA LYS A 235 19.30 -15.07 -20.24
C LYS A 235 19.27 -14.59 -21.67
N ALA A 236 19.77 -15.40 -22.59
CA ALA A 236 19.49 -15.23 -24.01
C ALA A 236 17.99 -15.49 -24.27
N LYS A 237 17.46 -14.92 -25.35
CA LYS A 237 16.07 -15.13 -25.76
C LYS A 237 15.73 -16.62 -25.91
N THR A 238 16.64 -17.39 -26.50
CA THR A 238 16.48 -18.84 -26.70
C THR A 238 16.38 -19.60 -25.38
N GLU A 239 17.09 -19.17 -24.33
CA GLU A 239 16.99 -19.78 -23.01
C GLU A 239 15.66 -19.46 -22.33
N ALA A 240 15.21 -18.20 -22.42
CA ALA A 240 13.91 -17.80 -21.89
C ALA A 240 12.74 -18.53 -22.59
N ASP A 241 12.80 -18.62 -23.93
CA ASP A 241 11.82 -19.34 -24.75
C ASP A 241 11.82 -20.85 -24.41
N ALA A 242 12.99 -21.45 -24.17
CA ALA A 242 13.10 -22.85 -23.76
C ALA A 242 12.48 -23.09 -22.36
N ILE A 243 12.70 -22.19 -21.40
CA ILE A 243 12.08 -22.29 -20.06
C ILE A 243 10.56 -22.16 -20.16
N ARG A 244 10.05 -21.19 -20.93
CA ARG A 244 8.61 -21.03 -21.16
C ARG A 244 8.00 -22.28 -21.78
N LEU A 245 8.65 -22.86 -22.79
CA LEU A 245 8.18 -24.10 -23.41
C LEU A 245 8.12 -25.23 -22.38
N ALA A 246 9.20 -25.42 -21.61
CA ALA A 246 9.24 -26.44 -20.56
C ALA A 246 8.12 -26.25 -19.52
N GLN A 247 7.86 -25.01 -19.07
CA GLN A 247 6.78 -24.69 -18.14
C GLN A 247 5.39 -24.96 -18.73
N SER A 248 5.18 -24.68 -20.03
CA SER A 248 3.89 -24.92 -20.70
C SER A 248 3.52 -26.40 -20.85
N LEU A 249 4.49 -27.29 -20.70
CA LEU A 249 4.29 -28.74 -20.75
C LEU A 249 3.99 -29.34 -19.35
N LEU A 250 4.10 -28.54 -18.29
CA LEU A 250 3.77 -28.99 -16.94
C LEU A 250 2.26 -29.16 -16.79
N PRO A 251 1.80 -30.13 -15.98
CA PRO A 251 0.38 -30.24 -15.66
C PRO A 251 -0.10 -28.99 -14.92
N GLN A 252 -1.40 -28.70 -15.04
CA GLN A 252 -2.03 -27.64 -14.25
C GLN A 252 -1.79 -27.88 -12.76
N VAL A 253 -1.45 -26.81 -12.03
CA VAL A 253 -1.28 -26.86 -10.58
C VAL A 253 -2.59 -27.31 -9.94
N ALA A 254 -2.58 -28.49 -9.32
CA ALA A 254 -3.74 -28.99 -8.61
C ALA A 254 -3.95 -28.18 -7.32
N VAL A 255 -5.20 -27.83 -7.03
CA VAL A 255 -5.54 -27.21 -5.73
C VAL A 255 -5.31 -28.27 -4.65
N PRO A 256 -4.44 -28.03 -3.66
CA PRO A 256 -4.17 -29.01 -2.62
C PRO A 256 -5.40 -29.20 -1.74
N SER A 257 -5.68 -30.46 -1.36
CA SER A 257 -6.80 -30.81 -0.47
C SER A 257 -6.65 -30.22 0.93
N GLN A 258 -5.41 -30.09 1.39
CA GLN A 258 -5.04 -29.35 2.58
C GLN A 258 -4.32 -28.07 2.14
N GLN A 259 -5.01 -26.94 2.28
CA GLN A 259 -4.40 -25.64 2.06
C GLN A 259 -3.60 -25.23 3.30
N VAL A 260 -2.39 -24.72 3.08
CA VAL A 260 -1.56 -24.10 4.11
C VAL A 260 -1.33 -22.64 3.73
N PHE A 261 -1.03 -21.80 4.71
CA PHE A 261 -0.69 -20.42 4.42
C PHE A 261 0.58 -20.35 3.55
N PRO A 262 0.65 -19.41 2.58
CA PRO A 262 1.87 -19.19 1.83
C PRO A 262 2.99 -18.78 2.79
N GLN A 263 4.16 -19.38 2.63
CA GLN A 263 5.35 -18.98 3.37
C GLN A 263 6.10 -17.91 2.57
N GLN A 264 6.39 -16.79 3.22
CA GLN A 264 7.24 -15.74 2.66
C GLN A 264 8.66 -15.91 3.17
N GLU A 265 9.65 -15.61 2.32
CA GLU A 265 11.06 -15.59 2.75
C GLU A 265 11.28 -14.55 3.85
N MET A 266 11.99 -14.97 4.91
CA MET A 266 12.40 -14.09 6.00
C MET A 266 13.55 -13.18 5.56
N GLY A 267 13.61 -11.97 6.11
CA GLY A 267 14.74 -11.07 5.94
C GLY A 267 14.35 -9.61 6.06
N ILE A 268 15.37 -8.74 6.01
CA ILE A 268 15.19 -7.29 6.03
C ILE A 268 15.68 -6.67 4.73
N ARG A 269 15.03 -5.57 4.34
CA ARG A 269 15.50 -4.65 3.31
C ARG A 269 15.62 -3.24 3.87
N PRO A 270 16.54 -2.40 3.37
CA PRO A 270 16.49 -0.97 3.60
C PRO A 270 15.11 -0.42 3.21
N SER A 271 14.53 0.43 4.05
CA SER A 271 13.18 0.96 3.89
C SER A 271 13.17 2.47 3.99
N ARG A 272 12.50 3.13 3.04
CA ARG A 272 12.44 4.60 2.98
C ARG A 272 11.67 5.20 4.17
N ALA A 273 12.06 6.42 4.54
CA ALA A 273 11.29 7.25 5.48
C ALA A 273 9.86 7.45 4.95
N LEU A 274 8.84 7.26 5.80
CA LEU A 274 7.44 7.42 5.42
C LEU A 274 6.78 8.61 6.11
N PRO A 275 5.70 9.17 5.53
CA PRO A 275 5.07 10.38 6.04
C PRO A 275 4.02 10.12 7.12
N TYR A 276 3.92 8.91 7.68
CA TYR A 276 2.77 8.51 8.49
C TYR A 276 3.01 8.65 9.99
N ILE A 277 2.09 9.32 10.70
CA ILE A 277 2.00 9.27 12.16
C ILE A 277 0.52 9.10 12.50
N LEU A 278 0.13 7.85 12.72
CA LEU A 278 -1.27 7.43 12.76
C LEU A 278 -1.68 7.01 14.16
N HIS A 279 -2.91 7.34 14.53
CA HIS A 279 -3.46 7.05 15.85
C HIS A 279 -4.85 6.45 15.72
N THR A 280 -5.11 5.42 16.51
CA THR A 280 -6.47 4.94 16.75
C THR A 280 -6.63 4.58 18.22
N SER A 281 -7.71 5.05 18.83
CA SER A 281 -8.06 4.77 20.23
C SER A 281 -9.54 4.45 20.33
N ALA A 282 -9.95 3.73 21.37
CA ALA A 282 -11.35 3.42 21.60
C ALA A 282 -11.91 4.19 22.80
N LYS A 283 -13.23 4.26 22.84
CA LYS A 283 -14.01 4.63 24.01
C LYS A 283 -15.25 3.76 24.04
N VAL A 284 -15.48 3.08 25.15
CA VAL A 284 -16.68 2.24 25.33
C VAL A 284 -17.79 3.03 26.00
N ASN A 285 -19.03 2.78 25.59
CA ASN A 285 -20.24 3.25 26.25
C ASN A 285 -21.10 2.04 26.62
N PRO A 286 -20.86 1.45 27.80
CA PRO A 286 -21.48 0.19 28.16
C PRO A 286 -23.02 0.28 28.32
N SER A 287 -23.55 1.42 28.80
CA SER A 287 -25.00 1.63 28.93
C SER A 287 -25.68 1.81 27.58
N GLY A 288 -25.01 2.47 26.62
CA GLY A 288 -25.46 2.58 25.23
C GLY A 288 -25.15 1.36 24.36
N GLN A 289 -24.49 0.34 24.92
CA GLN A 289 -24.04 -0.87 24.21
C GLN A 289 -23.23 -0.54 22.95
N SER A 290 -22.36 0.48 23.02
CA SER A 290 -21.59 0.93 21.88
C SER A 290 -20.09 1.09 22.16
N VAL A 291 -19.31 1.00 21.09
CA VAL A 291 -17.88 1.29 21.07
C VAL A 291 -17.61 2.36 20.02
N GLN A 292 -16.94 3.43 20.43
CA GLN A 292 -16.48 4.49 19.54
C GLN A 292 -15.00 4.31 19.26
N LEU A 293 -14.60 4.43 17.99
CA LEU A 293 -13.19 4.57 17.61
C LEU A 293 -12.92 6.00 17.16
N LEU A 294 -11.77 6.54 17.60
CA LEU A 294 -11.20 7.80 17.12
C LEU A 294 -10.02 7.47 16.22
N PHE A 295 -9.98 8.05 15.02
CA PHE A 295 -8.88 7.98 14.06
C PHE A 295 -8.25 9.36 13.94
N ALA A 296 -6.94 9.46 14.09
CA ALA A 296 -6.23 10.73 13.90
C ALA A 296 -4.93 10.52 13.10
N ASN A 297 -4.55 11.55 12.37
CA ASN A 297 -3.34 11.56 11.56
C ASN A 297 -2.54 12.83 11.85
N THR A 298 -1.40 12.68 12.52
CA THR A 298 -0.45 13.77 12.78
C THR A 298 0.76 13.71 11.85
N GLY A 299 0.74 12.80 10.87
CA GLY A 299 1.76 12.69 9.84
C GLY A 299 1.65 13.79 8.78
N LYS A 300 2.32 13.59 7.65
CA LYS A 300 2.41 14.56 6.54
C LYS A 300 1.59 14.16 5.31
N GLN A 301 1.12 12.93 5.21
CA GLN A 301 0.25 12.42 4.13
C GLN A 301 -1.07 11.92 4.73
N ALA A 302 -2.19 12.09 4.03
CA ALA A 302 -3.44 11.47 4.45
C ALA A 302 -3.32 9.93 4.45
N ALA A 303 -4.13 9.27 5.26
CA ALA A 303 -4.14 7.82 5.36
C ALA A 303 -5.57 7.28 5.42
N VAL A 304 -5.73 6.04 4.98
CA VAL A 304 -6.99 5.29 5.08
C VAL A 304 -6.85 4.24 6.18
N PHE A 305 -7.80 4.24 7.11
CA PHE A 305 -7.98 3.18 8.10
C PHE A 305 -9.13 2.28 7.65
N HIS A 306 -8.89 0.97 7.61
CA HIS A 306 -9.90 -0.05 7.37
C HIS A 306 -10.35 -0.62 8.70
N VAL A 307 -11.67 -0.76 8.92
CA VAL A 307 -12.21 -1.43 10.10
C VAL A 307 -13.09 -2.60 9.69
N TYR A 308 -12.70 -3.77 10.18
CA TYR A 308 -13.45 -5.02 10.06
C TYR A 308 -14.03 -5.39 11.42
N ASP A 309 -15.30 -5.77 11.44
CA ASP A 309 -15.93 -6.39 12.61
C ASP A 309 -15.74 -7.91 12.49
N ARG A 310 -14.86 -8.47 13.32
CA ARG A 310 -14.55 -9.92 13.27
C ARG A 310 -15.69 -10.78 13.83
N LEU A 311 -16.69 -10.17 14.48
CA LEU A 311 -17.93 -10.85 14.85
C LEU A 311 -18.96 -10.83 13.72
N ASN A 312 -18.72 -10.06 12.66
CA ASN A 312 -19.62 -9.94 11.51
C ASN A 312 -18.83 -9.71 10.20
N LEU A 313 -18.16 -10.77 9.72
CA LEU A 313 -17.29 -10.72 8.55
C LEU A 313 -18.03 -10.45 7.22
N ASP A 314 -19.36 -10.64 7.19
CA ASP A 314 -20.19 -10.31 6.03
C ASP A 314 -20.53 -8.82 5.93
N ALA A 315 -20.26 -8.03 6.98
CA ALA A 315 -20.49 -6.59 6.97
C ALA A 315 -19.56 -5.88 5.99
N ILE A 316 -20.09 -4.88 5.29
CA ILE A 316 -19.29 -3.99 4.44
C ILE A 316 -18.18 -3.34 5.30
N PRO A 317 -16.89 -3.52 4.96
CA PRO A 317 -15.80 -2.92 5.70
C PRO A 317 -15.91 -1.39 5.69
N ARG A 318 -15.73 -0.78 6.87
CA ARG A 318 -15.77 0.68 7.00
C ARG A 318 -14.39 1.26 6.72
N ARG A 319 -14.31 2.30 5.89
CA ARG A 319 -13.05 2.97 5.55
C ARG A 319 -13.05 4.42 6.03
N TYR A 320 -11.97 4.82 6.70
CA TYR A 320 -11.83 6.16 7.26
C TYR A 320 -10.62 6.85 6.65
N MET A 321 -10.84 7.82 5.77
CA MET A 321 -9.75 8.63 5.22
C MET A 321 -9.57 9.89 6.06
N VAL A 322 -8.36 10.08 6.59
CA VAL A 322 -8.03 11.19 7.48
C VAL A 322 -6.87 11.98 6.91
N GLU A 323 -7.13 13.23 6.52
CA GLU A 323 -6.07 14.17 6.13
C GLU A 323 -5.13 14.51 7.30
N THR A 324 -3.94 14.96 6.95
CA THR A 324 -2.93 15.49 7.87
C THR A 324 -3.52 16.50 8.86
N GLY A 325 -3.22 16.32 10.14
CA GLY A 325 -3.64 17.21 11.23
C GLY A 325 -5.13 17.11 11.60
N LYS A 326 -5.88 16.15 11.02
CA LYS A 326 -7.30 15.98 11.28
C LYS A 326 -7.60 14.69 12.04
N GLN A 327 -8.85 14.57 12.47
CA GLN A 327 -9.38 13.39 13.15
C GLN A 327 -10.82 13.10 12.73
N LEU A 328 -11.22 11.84 12.84
CA LEU A 328 -12.58 11.35 12.67
C LEU A 328 -12.94 10.45 13.84
N GLN A 329 -14.23 10.33 14.12
CA GLN A 329 -14.74 9.32 15.04
C GLN A 329 -15.95 8.61 14.44
N ASP A 330 -16.14 7.36 14.80
CA ASP A 330 -17.34 6.61 14.45
C ASP A 330 -17.71 5.60 15.52
N GLU A 331 -18.95 5.13 15.48
CA GLU A 331 -19.54 4.29 16.52
C GLU A 331 -20.05 2.96 15.95
N TRP A 332 -19.86 1.91 16.74
CA TRP A 332 -20.37 0.56 16.52
C TRP A 332 -21.32 0.22 17.65
N ILE A 333 -22.55 -0.11 17.29
CA ILE A 333 -23.52 -0.70 18.22
C ILE A 333 -23.21 -2.19 18.31
N THR A 334 -22.98 -2.67 19.52
CA THR A 334 -22.61 -4.05 19.78
C THR A 334 -23.82 -4.97 19.75
N GLN A 335 -23.61 -6.22 19.36
CA GLN A 335 -24.59 -7.28 19.54
C GLN A 335 -24.29 -8.01 20.85
N GLN A 336 -25.26 -8.03 21.77
CA GLN A 336 -25.11 -8.68 23.08
C GLN A 336 -23.91 -8.16 23.90
N GLY A 337 -23.49 -6.91 23.68
CA GLY A 337 -22.36 -6.28 24.35
C GLY A 337 -20.99 -6.67 23.80
N LEU A 338 -20.89 -7.58 22.83
CA LEU A 338 -19.61 -8.06 22.29
C LEU A 338 -19.10 -7.17 21.15
N TYR A 339 -17.79 -6.99 21.09
CA TYR A 339 -17.09 -6.35 19.99
C TYR A 339 -15.71 -6.98 19.73
N ASP A 340 -15.33 -7.10 18.46
CA ASP A 340 -13.98 -7.44 17.99
C ASP A 340 -13.68 -6.63 16.73
N LEU A 341 -13.11 -5.43 16.91
CA LEU A 341 -12.85 -4.47 15.84
C LEU A 341 -11.38 -4.52 15.44
N TRP A 342 -11.12 -4.88 14.18
CA TRP A 342 -9.79 -4.97 13.61
C TRP A 342 -9.53 -3.78 12.69
N VAL A 343 -8.48 -3.02 12.98
CA VAL A 343 -8.12 -1.78 12.28
C VAL A 343 -6.80 -1.95 11.54
N LEU A 344 -6.80 -1.67 10.24
CA LEU A 344 -5.61 -1.71 9.38
C LEU A 344 -5.33 -0.34 8.77
N GLY A 345 -4.06 0.00 8.59
CA GLY A 345 -3.59 1.18 7.89
C GLY A 345 -2.30 0.89 7.11
N PRO A 346 -1.70 1.92 6.48
CA PRO A 346 -0.47 1.75 5.71
C PRO A 346 0.72 1.30 6.57
N ASN A 347 1.72 0.71 5.93
CA ASN A 347 2.98 0.25 6.52
C ASN A 347 2.83 -0.58 7.80
N GLY A 348 1.93 -1.58 7.78
CA GLY A 348 1.72 -2.49 8.91
C GLY A 348 1.03 -1.85 10.12
N PHE A 349 0.50 -0.62 10.01
CA PHE A 349 -0.29 -0.03 11.07
C PHE A 349 -1.49 -0.92 11.40
N HIS A 350 -1.56 -1.36 12.65
CA HIS A 350 -2.57 -2.30 13.10
C HIS A 350 -3.04 -1.99 14.52
N ARG A 351 -4.35 -2.01 14.73
CA ARG A 351 -4.98 -2.02 16.05
C ARG A 351 -6.06 -3.09 16.11
N ALA A 352 -6.27 -3.70 17.28
CA ALA A 352 -7.42 -4.55 17.53
C ALA A 352 -8.04 -4.20 18.89
N PHE A 353 -9.37 -4.10 18.92
CA PHE A 353 -10.16 -3.77 20.11
C PHE A 353 -11.19 -4.87 20.34
N THR A 354 -11.02 -5.64 21.41
CA THR A 354 -11.99 -6.68 21.81
C THR A 354 -12.55 -6.42 23.20
N GLY A 355 -13.79 -6.85 23.44
CA GLY A 355 -14.36 -6.82 24.80
C GLY A 355 -15.83 -7.17 24.87
N ASN A 356 -16.33 -7.18 26.10
CA ASN A 356 -17.73 -7.38 26.45
C ASN A 356 -18.24 -6.23 27.33
N LEU A 357 -19.13 -5.40 26.79
CA LEU A 357 -19.71 -4.25 27.46
C LEU A 357 -20.55 -4.62 28.69
N ASN A 358 -21.12 -5.84 28.74
CA ASN A 358 -21.84 -6.31 29.93
C ASN A 358 -20.89 -6.58 31.10
N GLN A 359 -19.69 -7.09 30.84
CA GLN A 359 -18.64 -7.21 31.87
C GLN A 359 -18.12 -5.83 32.27
N SER A 360 -17.94 -4.94 31.29
CA SER A 360 -17.53 -3.55 31.54
C SER A 360 -18.51 -2.81 32.47
N LEU A 361 -19.84 -3.00 32.30
CA LEU A 361 -20.87 -2.46 33.20
C LEU A 361 -20.74 -2.96 34.64
N GLN A 362 -20.42 -4.25 34.82
CA GLN A 362 -20.32 -4.87 36.14
C GLN A 362 -19.05 -4.40 36.87
N GLN A 363 -17.93 -4.26 36.17
CA GLN A 363 -16.65 -3.89 36.78
C GLN A 363 -16.48 -2.39 37.00
N GLN A 364 -17.14 -1.56 36.18
CA GLN A 364 -17.09 -0.09 36.21
C GLN A 364 -15.69 0.54 36.12
N ALA A 365 -14.65 -0.22 35.78
CA ALA A 365 -13.30 0.32 35.74
C ALA A 365 -12.95 1.02 34.42
N LEU A 366 -13.56 0.58 33.30
CA LEU A 366 -13.44 1.16 31.95
C LEU A 366 -12.03 1.65 31.60
N PRO A 367 -11.00 0.77 31.65
CA PRO A 367 -9.66 1.17 31.26
C PRO A 367 -9.59 1.41 29.75
N GLU A 368 -8.82 2.41 29.34
CA GLU A 368 -8.41 2.59 27.96
C GLU A 368 -6.93 2.93 27.82
N ILE A 369 -6.41 2.63 26.63
CA ILE A 369 -5.02 2.87 26.29
C ILE A 369 -4.89 3.98 25.27
N ARG A 370 -3.76 4.68 25.33
CA ARG A 370 -3.31 5.60 24.30
C ARG A 370 -1.88 5.25 23.93
N VAL A 371 -1.67 4.93 22.66
CA VAL A 371 -0.33 4.72 22.11
C VAL A 371 0.15 6.04 21.55
N CYS A 372 1.31 6.50 22.01
CA CYS A 372 1.97 7.71 21.53
C CYS A 372 3.37 7.36 21.02
N VAL A 373 3.85 8.16 20.08
CA VAL A 373 5.19 8.04 19.48
C VAL A 373 5.86 9.40 19.48
N GLU A 374 7.18 9.41 19.46
CA GLU A 374 7.97 10.63 19.23
C GLU A 374 8.36 10.74 17.76
N ASP A 375 8.25 11.95 17.19
CA ASP A 375 8.44 12.18 15.74
C ASP A 375 9.88 11.99 15.24
N CYS A 376 10.86 11.87 16.15
CA CYS A 376 12.30 11.86 15.85
C CYS A 376 13.07 10.67 16.45
N GLU A 377 12.46 9.93 17.36
CA GLU A 377 13.07 8.82 18.08
C GLU A 377 12.17 7.59 17.99
N ALA A 378 12.76 6.40 17.96
CA ALA A 378 12.01 5.14 17.91
C ALA A 378 11.44 4.76 19.28
N LYS A 379 10.88 5.72 20.03
CA LYS A 379 10.29 5.52 21.35
C LYS A 379 8.78 5.39 21.27
N LEU A 380 8.27 4.32 21.87
CA LEU A 380 6.85 4.01 21.97
C LEU A 380 6.38 4.23 23.40
N PHE A 381 5.28 4.95 23.56
CA PHE A 381 4.66 5.23 24.85
C PHE A 381 3.28 4.58 24.89
N LEU A 382 3.02 3.77 25.91
CA LEU A 382 1.69 3.29 26.24
C LEU A 382 1.22 4.03 27.48
N LYS A 383 0.29 4.96 27.30
CA LYS A 383 -0.42 5.64 28.39
C LYS A 383 -1.72 4.92 28.68
N VAL A 384 -2.09 4.88 29.96
CA VAL A 384 -3.36 4.28 30.40
C VAL A 384 -4.21 5.29 31.15
N ARG A 385 -5.52 5.22 30.92
CA ARG A 385 -6.53 6.00 31.64
C ARG A 385 -7.64 5.08 32.16
N HIS A 386 -8.32 5.46 33.23
CA HIS A 386 -9.62 4.90 33.56
C HIS A 386 -10.69 5.95 33.29
N ASP A 387 -11.68 5.59 32.48
CA ASP A 387 -12.88 6.42 32.26
C ASP A 387 -14.01 6.03 33.25
N GLY A 388 -13.72 5.07 34.13
CA GLY A 388 -14.62 4.51 35.13
C GLY A 388 -14.36 5.00 36.56
N GLN A 389 -14.94 4.30 37.54
CA GLN A 389 -14.91 4.66 38.96
C GLN A 389 -13.81 3.96 39.77
N SER A 390 -13.12 2.98 39.19
CA SER A 390 -12.13 2.15 39.86
C SER A 390 -10.85 1.98 39.03
N SER A 391 -9.73 1.81 39.73
CA SER A 391 -8.47 1.42 39.11
C SER A 391 -8.52 -0.01 38.57
N SER A 392 -7.69 -0.28 37.58
CA SER A 392 -7.58 -1.57 36.90
C SER A 392 -6.13 -1.91 36.66
N LYS A 393 -5.79 -3.19 36.86
CA LYS A 393 -4.48 -3.72 36.54
C LYS A 393 -4.47 -4.34 35.15
N LEU A 394 -3.61 -3.81 34.30
CA LEU A 394 -3.43 -4.21 32.92
C LEU A 394 -2.11 -4.98 32.79
N LYS A 395 -2.13 -6.07 32.02
CA LYS A 395 -0.94 -6.80 31.59
C LYS A 395 -0.62 -6.44 30.16
N VAL A 396 0.64 -6.16 29.87
CA VAL A 396 1.12 -5.90 28.50
C VAL A 396 2.03 -7.04 28.11
N LYS A 397 1.75 -7.69 26.99
CA LYS A 397 2.55 -8.76 26.41
C LYS A 397 3.17 -8.27 25.11
N ALA A 398 4.47 -8.52 24.95
CA ALA A 398 5.15 -8.44 23.66
C ALA A 398 4.78 -9.61 22.75
N ASN A 399 4.51 -9.32 21.48
CA ASN A 399 4.22 -10.34 20.46
C ASN A 399 5.50 -10.63 19.65
N ALA A 400 5.64 -10.06 18.45
CA ALA A 400 6.79 -10.33 17.57
C ALA A 400 8.11 -9.76 18.10
N TYR A 401 8.08 -8.56 18.67
CA TYR A 401 9.28 -7.82 19.13
C TYR A 401 9.40 -7.92 20.63
N LEU A 402 10.62 -8.05 21.16
CA LEU A 402 10.90 -8.31 22.57
C LEU A 402 10.22 -9.59 23.09
N PRO A 403 10.45 -10.76 22.44
CA PRO A 403 9.73 -11.99 22.75
C PRO A 403 9.92 -12.39 24.23
N ASN A 404 8.89 -13.03 24.79
CA ASN A 404 8.81 -13.47 26.19
C ASN A 404 8.79 -12.35 27.24
N GLN A 405 8.72 -11.08 26.84
CA GLN A 405 8.59 -9.97 27.78
C GLN A 405 7.13 -9.66 28.13
N GLN A 406 6.89 -9.33 29.39
CA GLN A 406 5.60 -8.89 29.91
C GLN A 406 5.77 -7.78 30.93
N TRP A 407 4.80 -6.89 30.99
CA TRP A 407 4.75 -5.78 31.94
C TRP A 407 3.38 -5.71 32.60
N SER A 408 3.31 -4.98 33.72
CA SER A 408 2.04 -4.60 34.34
C SER A 408 1.98 -3.10 34.52
N ILE A 409 0.81 -2.53 34.31
CA ILE A 409 0.52 -1.12 34.53
C ILE A 409 -0.88 -0.99 35.12
N GLU A 410 -1.08 -0.02 36.01
CA GLU A 410 -2.36 0.22 36.66
C GLU A 410 -2.94 1.55 36.20
N THR A 411 -4.24 1.59 35.97
CA THR A 411 -4.96 2.86 35.80
C THR A 411 -5.08 3.52 37.16
N THR A 412 -4.63 4.77 37.28
CA THR A 412 -4.75 5.57 38.51
C THR A 412 -5.29 6.95 38.18
N ASN A 413 -5.60 7.76 39.19
CA ASN A 413 -6.03 9.15 38.99
C ASN A 413 -4.97 10.01 38.24
N SER A 414 -3.70 9.61 38.29
CA SER A 414 -2.63 10.16 37.45
C SER A 414 -2.39 9.27 36.24
N GLU A 415 -2.11 9.88 35.08
CA GLU A 415 -1.68 9.12 33.90
C GLU A 415 -0.40 8.35 34.23
N LYS A 416 -0.41 7.04 33.95
CA LYS A 416 0.75 6.17 34.00
C LYS A 416 1.16 5.81 32.58
N GLU A 417 2.45 5.60 32.38
CA GLU A 417 2.98 5.20 31.09
C GLU A 417 4.05 4.10 31.20
N LEU A 418 4.11 3.26 30.17
CA LEU A 418 5.25 2.41 29.85
C LEU A 418 5.93 2.98 28.61
N VAL A 419 7.25 2.84 28.55
CA VAL A 419 8.07 3.36 27.44
C VAL A 419 9.00 2.26 26.95
N TRP A 420 9.09 2.10 25.63
CA TRP A 420 10.03 1.18 24.99
C TRP A 420 10.84 1.91 23.93
N ASP A 421 12.14 1.61 23.89
CA ASP A 421 13.02 1.96 22.78
C ASP A 421 13.00 0.83 21.76
N MET A 422 12.52 1.13 20.56
CA MET A 422 12.35 0.18 19.45
C MET A 422 13.44 0.35 18.39
N THR A 423 14.53 1.07 18.69
CA THR A 423 15.63 1.34 17.74
C THR A 423 16.24 0.06 17.18
N GLU A 424 16.45 -0.98 18.02
CA GLU A 424 17.00 -2.27 17.61
C GLU A 424 16.14 -2.97 16.53
N PHE A 425 14.83 -2.71 16.54
CA PHE A 425 13.88 -3.28 15.59
C PHE A 425 13.51 -2.30 14.47
N GLY A 426 14.30 -1.25 14.23
CA GLY A 426 14.01 -0.25 13.19
C GLY A 426 12.72 0.54 13.44
N GLY A 427 12.28 0.65 14.69
CA GLY A 427 11.02 1.29 15.08
C GLY A 427 9.78 0.40 14.99
N TRP A 428 9.92 -0.87 14.62
CA TRP A 428 8.79 -1.80 14.57
C TRP A 428 8.34 -2.25 15.97
N TYR A 429 7.03 -2.39 16.18
CA TYR A 429 6.43 -2.79 17.45
C TYR A 429 5.17 -3.65 17.26
N ASP A 430 4.88 -4.51 18.26
CA ASP A 430 3.67 -5.33 18.33
C ASP A 430 3.44 -5.81 19.77
N PHE A 431 2.40 -5.28 20.40
CA PHE A 431 2.06 -5.56 21.79
C PHE A 431 0.57 -5.81 21.95
N THR A 432 0.18 -6.54 23.00
CA THR A 432 -1.21 -6.71 23.39
C THR A 432 -1.40 -6.42 24.88
N VAL A 433 -2.38 -5.59 25.19
CA VAL A 433 -2.81 -5.26 26.55
C VAL A 433 -4.04 -6.09 26.89
N TYR A 434 -4.03 -6.67 28.09
CA TYR A 434 -5.12 -7.43 28.68
C TYR A 434 -5.54 -6.81 30.01
N LEU A 435 -6.80 -6.93 30.36
CA LEU A 435 -7.31 -6.58 31.70
C LEU A 435 -7.27 -7.83 32.58
N GLU A 436 -6.59 -7.77 33.74
CA GLU A 436 -6.50 -8.95 34.63
C GLU A 436 -7.86 -9.44 35.12
N ALA A 437 -8.81 -8.52 35.31
CA ALA A 437 -10.15 -8.82 35.80
C ALA A 437 -11.15 -9.23 34.69
N ASP A 438 -10.84 -9.00 33.41
CA ASP A 438 -11.74 -9.25 32.29
C ASP A 438 -10.97 -9.91 31.13
N PRO A 439 -11.10 -11.23 30.94
CA PRO A 439 -10.42 -11.94 29.86
C PRO A 439 -10.97 -11.62 28.46
N SER A 440 -12.13 -10.97 28.35
CA SER A 440 -12.69 -10.54 27.06
C SER A 440 -12.02 -9.26 26.54
N TYR A 441 -11.49 -8.43 27.44
CA TYR A 441 -10.84 -7.17 27.08
C TYR A 441 -9.45 -7.42 26.51
N SER A 442 -9.23 -6.95 25.27
CA SER A 442 -7.89 -6.84 24.72
C SER A 442 -7.71 -5.61 23.83
N ARG A 443 -6.48 -5.09 23.83
CA ARG A 443 -6.03 -4.02 22.93
C ARG A 443 -4.71 -4.42 22.30
N ARG A 444 -4.71 -4.78 21.01
CA ARG A 444 -3.45 -5.01 20.26
C ARG A 444 -3.05 -3.75 19.52
N PHE A 445 -1.76 -3.43 19.53
CA PHE A 445 -1.21 -2.34 18.75
C PHE A 445 0.11 -2.76 18.11
N ALA A 446 0.21 -2.62 16.79
CA ALA A 446 1.39 -2.92 16.01
C ALA A 446 1.61 -1.90 14.89
N GLY A 447 2.83 -1.84 14.38
CA GLY A 447 3.23 -0.99 13.27
C GLY A 447 4.69 -0.57 13.37
N ARG A 448 5.06 0.48 12.64
CA ARG A 448 6.39 1.12 12.70
C ARG A 448 6.28 2.56 13.19
N ILE A 449 7.23 2.98 14.03
CA ILE A 449 7.41 4.38 14.42
C ILE A 449 8.15 5.08 13.27
N GLU A 450 7.48 6.04 12.63
CA GLU A 450 8.10 6.82 11.55
C GLU A 450 8.90 8.00 12.12
N THR A 451 10.22 7.87 12.15
CA THR A 451 11.14 8.89 12.70
C THR A 451 11.63 9.89 11.67
N GLN A 452 10.95 9.98 10.51
CA GLN A 452 11.36 10.78 9.34
C GLN A 452 12.74 10.40 8.75
N LYS A 453 13.26 9.23 9.10
CA LYS A 453 14.53 8.70 8.62
C LYS A 453 14.30 7.35 7.95
N ASP A 454 15.18 7.03 7.00
CA ASP A 454 15.29 5.71 6.42
C ASP A 454 15.55 4.67 7.53
N SER A 455 14.96 3.49 7.40
CA SER A 455 14.99 2.39 8.38
C SER A 455 15.06 1.04 7.64
N ILE A 456 14.44 0.00 8.18
CA ILE A 456 14.35 -1.35 7.61
C ILE A 456 12.89 -1.78 7.47
N SER A 457 12.63 -2.74 6.56
CA SER A 457 11.36 -3.48 6.49
C SER A 457 11.15 -4.28 7.78
N ASP A 458 9.91 -4.73 8.02
CA ASP A 458 9.58 -5.54 9.21
C ASP A 458 10.51 -6.76 9.31
N PRO A 459 11.32 -6.88 10.38
CA PRO A 459 12.28 -7.97 10.53
C PRO A 459 11.64 -9.33 10.82
N TYR A 460 10.38 -9.34 11.21
CA TYR A 460 9.56 -10.54 11.40
C TYR A 460 8.56 -10.74 10.24
N MET A 461 8.70 -10.00 9.13
CA MET A 461 7.90 -10.26 7.93
C MET A 461 8.13 -11.68 7.43
N GLY A 462 7.05 -12.43 7.23
CA GLY A 462 7.10 -13.84 6.84
C GLY A 462 7.25 -14.83 8.00
N TYR A 463 7.40 -14.35 9.25
CA TYR A 463 7.45 -15.23 10.41
C TYR A 463 6.07 -15.82 10.69
N ILE A 464 5.99 -17.15 10.73
CA ILE A 464 4.81 -17.89 11.14
C ILE A 464 5.14 -18.55 12.48
N GLU A 465 4.41 -18.19 13.53
CA GLU A 465 4.50 -18.86 14.82
C GLU A 465 3.90 -20.27 14.66
N ASN A 466 4.73 -21.30 14.85
CA ASN A 466 4.35 -22.71 14.70
C ASN A 466 3.47 -23.20 15.85
#